data_AF-A0A0F9U1W5-F1
#
_entry.id   AF-A0A0F9U1W5-F1
#
_cell.length_a   1.000
_cell.length_b   1.000
_cell.length_c   1.000
_cell.angle_alpha   90.00
_cell.angle_beta   90.00
_cell.angle_gamma   90.00
#
_symmetry.space_group_name_H-M   'P 1'
#
loop_
_entity.id
_entity.type
_entity.pdbx_description
1 polymer ?
#
loop_
_entity_poly.entity_id
_entity_poly.type
_entity_poly.pdbx_seq_one_letter_code
_entity_poly.pdbx_strand_id
1 'polypeptide(L)'
;MKEYYYSDIEMFRKLMVELGPDPYNISLDPTTPEGVGNLAAKATIEAIKNDGSNQYGEVEGLNGEAYSPDIFLCPPFPSYTSGHSTISSGCAEVLRLFTGDDYFGESIELIPGTLSEIDSVFYGQPVTISFPTFTEAANMAGMSRVMGGSHIQADNIAGLQLGRDVATQAWKFYNTHLGN
;
A
#
# COMPACT_ATOMS: atom_id res chain seq x y z
N MET A 1 -1.96 9.32 -19.03
CA MET A 1 -2.28 8.09 -18.29
C MET A 1 -1.02 7.75 -17.49
N LYS A 2 -1.02 8.01 -16.18
CA LYS A 2 0.04 7.67 -15.21
C LYS A 2 0.02 6.18 -14.81
N GLU A 3 -0.92 5.43 -15.36
CA GLU A 3 -1.27 4.06 -14.97
C GLU A 3 -0.32 3.01 -15.55
N TYR A 4 0.52 3.36 -16.54
CA TYR A 4 1.51 2.47 -17.16
C TYR A 4 2.86 3.16 -17.32
N TYR A 5 3.92 2.36 -17.22
CA TYR A 5 5.23 2.81 -17.66
C TYR A 5 5.21 3.11 -19.15
N TYR A 6 5.90 4.19 -19.54
CA TYR A 6 5.96 4.65 -20.92
C TYR A 6 6.39 3.54 -21.91
N SER A 7 7.30 2.66 -21.48
CA SER A 7 7.76 1.49 -22.25
C SER A 7 6.66 0.49 -22.56
N ASP A 8 5.73 0.29 -21.62
CA ASP A 8 4.76 -0.78 -21.67
C ASP A 8 3.61 -0.43 -22.61
N ILE A 9 3.29 0.87 -22.71
CA ILE A 9 2.25 1.39 -23.61
C ILE A 9 2.49 0.93 -25.05
N GLU A 10 3.73 1.01 -25.53
CA GLU A 10 4.05 0.61 -26.92
C GLU A 10 3.93 -0.90 -27.13
N MET A 11 4.33 -1.69 -26.13
CA MET A 11 4.19 -3.14 -26.14
C MET A 11 2.72 -3.56 -26.19
N PHE A 12 1.89 -3.00 -25.31
CA PHE A 12 0.46 -3.33 -25.26
C PHE A 12 -0.30 -2.85 -26.50
N ARG A 13 0.05 -1.67 -27.05
CA ARG A 13 -0.56 -1.18 -28.31
C ARG A 13 -0.29 -2.13 -29.48
N LYS A 14 0.96 -2.59 -29.64
CA LYS A 14 1.31 -3.56 -30.69
C LYS A 14 0.51 -4.84 -30.53
N LEU A 15 0.44 -5.38 -29.31
CA LEU A 15 -0.33 -6.58 -29.02
C LEU A 15 -1.83 -6.40 -29.31
N MET A 16 -2.42 -5.26 -28.95
CA MET A 16 -3.84 -4.98 -29.27
C MET A 16 -4.09 -4.99 -30.78
N VAL A 17 -3.23 -4.35 -31.57
CA VAL A 17 -3.34 -4.38 -33.04
C VAL A 17 -3.21 -5.79 -33.59
N GLU A 18 -2.25 -6.59 -33.09
CA GLU A 18 -2.07 -7.99 -33.48
C GLU A 18 -3.28 -8.87 -33.15
N LEU A 19 -3.96 -8.60 -32.04
CA LEU A 19 -5.15 -9.32 -31.61
C LEU A 19 -6.44 -8.86 -32.33
N GLY A 20 -6.40 -7.71 -33.03
CA GLY A 20 -7.53 -7.14 -33.78
C GLY A 20 -8.22 -5.91 -33.16
N PRO A 21 -8.24 -5.69 -31.83
CA PRO A 21 -8.78 -4.46 -31.24
C PRO A 21 -8.05 -3.18 -31.66
N ASP A 22 -8.80 -2.09 -31.79
CA ASP A 22 -8.24 -0.74 -31.97
C ASP A 22 -7.75 -0.19 -30.62
N PRO A 23 -6.43 0.05 -30.44
CA PRO A 23 -5.88 0.57 -29.18
C PRO A 23 -6.31 2.02 -28.86
N TYR A 24 -6.96 2.71 -29.80
CA TYR A 24 -7.49 4.06 -29.61
C TYR A 24 -9.00 4.07 -29.37
N ASN A 25 -9.66 2.90 -29.30
CA ASN A 25 -11.08 2.81 -28.99
C ASN A 25 -11.35 3.17 -27.52
N ILE A 26 -12.06 4.28 -27.32
CA ILE A 26 -12.46 4.79 -26.00
C ILE A 26 -13.96 4.63 -25.71
N SER A 27 -14.68 3.83 -26.51
CA SER A 27 -16.11 3.59 -26.31
C SER A 27 -16.37 3.01 -24.93
N LEU A 28 -17.45 3.44 -24.29
CA LEU A 28 -17.98 2.88 -23.03
C LEU A 28 -19.35 2.22 -23.25
N ASP A 29 -19.67 1.85 -24.49
CA ASP A 29 -20.91 1.15 -24.83
C ASP A 29 -20.91 -0.27 -24.23
N PRO A 30 -21.75 -0.58 -23.24
CA PRO A 30 -21.75 -1.90 -22.60
C PRO A 30 -22.27 -3.01 -23.53
N THR A 31 -22.74 -2.68 -24.74
CA THR A 31 -23.22 -3.66 -25.74
C THR A 31 -22.11 -4.17 -26.66
N THR A 32 -20.90 -3.61 -26.60
CA THR A 32 -19.74 -4.09 -27.37
C THR A 32 -18.65 -4.69 -26.47
N PRO A 33 -17.87 -5.68 -26.94
CA PRO A 33 -16.75 -6.23 -26.17
C PRO A 33 -15.73 -5.16 -25.74
N GLU A 34 -15.41 -4.21 -26.62
CA GLU A 34 -14.48 -3.11 -26.34
C GLU A 34 -15.01 -2.18 -25.26
N GLY A 35 -16.31 -1.84 -25.30
CA GLY A 35 -16.92 -0.99 -24.28
C GLY A 35 -17.00 -1.67 -22.93
N VAL A 36 -17.27 -2.98 -22.87
CA VAL A 36 -17.17 -3.76 -21.62
C VAL A 36 -15.73 -3.76 -21.08
N GLY A 37 -14.72 -3.94 -21.94
CA GLY A 37 -13.31 -3.88 -21.53
C GLY A 37 -12.91 -2.52 -20.97
N ASN A 38 -13.30 -1.44 -21.64
CA ASN A 38 -13.02 -0.08 -21.19
C ASN A 38 -13.75 0.29 -19.90
N LEU A 39 -14.99 -0.17 -19.73
CA LEU A 39 -15.74 -0.01 -18.47
C LEU A 39 -15.07 -0.76 -17.31
N ALA A 40 -14.60 -1.98 -17.54
CA ALA A 40 -13.88 -2.75 -16.53
C ALA A 40 -12.55 -2.08 -16.11
N ALA A 41 -11.79 -1.58 -17.09
CA ALA A 41 -10.56 -0.83 -16.83
C ALA A 41 -10.85 0.46 -16.04
N LYS A 42 -11.85 1.23 -16.47
CA LYS A 42 -12.28 2.45 -15.79
C LYS A 42 -12.69 2.19 -14.34
N ALA A 43 -13.55 1.19 -14.11
CA ALA A 43 -14.00 0.84 -12.77
C ALA A 43 -12.84 0.42 -11.86
N THR A 44 -11.85 -0.30 -12.41
CA THR A 44 -10.65 -0.70 -11.66
C THR A 44 -9.82 0.52 -11.27
N ILE A 45 -9.55 1.43 -12.21
CA ILE A 45 -8.79 2.67 -11.95
C ILE A 45 -9.50 3.54 -10.91
N GLU A 46 -10.82 3.71 -11.05
CA GLU A 46 -11.62 4.49 -10.10
C GLU A 46 -11.62 3.87 -8.69
N ALA A 47 -11.63 2.54 -8.58
CA ALA A 47 -11.59 1.85 -7.31
C ALA A 47 -10.25 2.04 -6.56
N ILE A 48 -9.13 2.12 -7.28
CA ILE A 48 -7.79 2.28 -6.68
C ILE A 48 -7.36 3.74 -6.54
N LYS A 49 -8.01 4.67 -7.25
CA LYS A 49 -7.65 6.09 -7.27
C LYS A 49 -7.56 6.72 -5.87
N ASN A 50 -8.46 6.32 -4.98
CA ASN A 50 -8.57 6.83 -3.61
C ASN A 50 -8.23 5.77 -2.56
N ASP A 51 -7.31 4.86 -2.89
CA ASP A 51 -6.91 3.78 -1.98
C ASP A 51 -6.03 4.26 -0.82
N GLY A 52 -5.58 5.51 -0.83
CA GLY A 52 -4.71 6.12 0.18
C GLY A 52 -3.27 6.33 -0.29
N SER A 53 -2.89 5.82 -1.47
CA SER A 53 -1.55 6.04 -2.05
C SER A 53 -1.32 7.45 -2.58
N ASN A 54 -2.40 8.21 -2.81
CA ASN A 54 -2.37 9.58 -3.34
C ASN A 54 -1.59 9.69 -4.67
N GLN A 55 -1.69 8.70 -5.55
CA GLN A 55 -0.96 8.70 -6.83
C GLN A 55 -1.26 9.93 -7.73
N TYR A 56 -2.46 10.49 -7.60
CA TYR A 56 -2.92 11.64 -8.38
C TYR A 56 -2.71 12.99 -7.67
N GLY A 57 -2.19 13.01 -6.45
CA GLY A 57 -1.99 14.25 -5.69
C GLY A 57 -3.28 14.95 -5.25
N GLU A 58 -4.37 14.20 -5.11
CA GLU A 58 -5.70 14.75 -4.81
C GLU A 58 -5.97 14.90 -3.29
N VAL A 59 -5.06 14.43 -2.43
CA VAL A 59 -5.17 14.64 -0.99
C VAL A 59 -5.04 16.13 -0.64
N GLU A 60 -6.02 16.63 0.13
CA GLU A 60 -6.07 18.02 0.57
C GLU A 60 -4.82 18.41 1.39
N GLY A 61 -4.33 19.64 1.18
CA GLY A 61 -3.16 20.16 1.87
C GLY A 61 -1.81 19.85 1.21
N LEU A 62 -1.79 19.07 0.12
CA LEU A 62 -0.57 18.72 -0.61
C LEU A 62 -0.40 19.46 -1.94
N ASN A 63 -1.21 20.49 -2.21
CA ASN A 63 -1.09 21.36 -3.40
C ASN A 63 -1.03 20.62 -4.76
N GLY A 64 -1.68 19.46 -4.88
CA GLY A 64 -1.66 18.66 -6.11
C GLY A 64 -0.48 17.68 -6.20
N GLU A 65 0.31 17.53 -5.14
CA GLU A 65 1.48 16.66 -5.11
C GLU A 65 1.13 15.25 -4.61
N ALA A 66 1.58 14.25 -5.36
CA ALA A 66 1.55 12.86 -4.92
C ALA A 66 2.56 12.64 -3.79
N TYR A 67 2.34 11.63 -2.94
CA TYR A 67 3.29 11.35 -1.86
C TYR A 67 4.66 10.90 -2.35
N SER A 68 4.72 10.28 -3.53
CA SER A 68 5.95 9.73 -4.10
C SER A 68 6.20 10.29 -5.51
N PRO A 69 7.46 10.47 -5.91
CA PRO A 69 7.81 10.92 -7.24
C PRO A 69 7.42 9.88 -8.31
N ASP A 70 7.23 10.32 -9.55
CA ASP A 70 6.87 9.45 -10.68
C ASP A 70 7.92 8.35 -10.94
N ILE A 71 9.19 8.58 -10.56
CA ILE A 71 10.27 7.58 -10.58
C ILE A 71 10.63 7.26 -9.13
N PHE A 72 9.98 6.25 -8.58
CA PHE A 72 10.27 5.71 -7.26
C PHE A 72 10.87 4.31 -7.38
N LEU A 73 11.97 4.06 -6.67
CA LEU A 73 12.63 2.75 -6.66
C LEU A 73 11.85 1.82 -5.72
N CYS A 74 10.91 1.05 -6.27
CA CYS A 74 10.35 -0.09 -5.58
C CYS A 74 11.41 -1.21 -5.48
N PRO A 75 11.45 -1.95 -4.35
CA PRO A 75 12.31 -3.13 -4.25
C PRO A 75 12.05 -4.15 -5.37
N PRO A 76 13.07 -4.92 -5.80
CA PRO A 76 12.98 -5.81 -6.97
C PRO A 76 12.28 -7.14 -6.65
N PHE A 77 11.07 -7.08 -6.10
CA PHE A 77 10.21 -8.23 -5.84
C PHE A 77 8.73 -7.86 -6.03
N PRO A 78 7.83 -8.83 -6.26
CA PRO A 78 6.39 -8.57 -6.45
C PRO A 78 5.77 -7.81 -5.26
N SER A 79 4.80 -6.94 -5.54
CA SER A 79 4.18 -6.10 -4.51
C SER A 79 3.23 -6.85 -3.59
N TYR A 80 2.50 -7.86 -4.09
CA TYR A 80 1.47 -8.55 -3.32
C TYR A 80 1.97 -9.84 -2.66
N THR A 81 1.81 -10.04 -1.35
CA THR A 81 1.34 -9.07 -0.33
C THR A 81 2.47 -8.19 0.19
N SER A 82 2.13 -7.08 0.85
CA SER A 82 3.13 -6.23 1.53
C SER A 82 3.87 -7.00 2.63
N GLY A 83 5.19 -7.13 2.47
CA GLY A 83 6.05 -7.79 3.45
C GLY A 83 6.14 -7.03 4.78
N HIS A 84 6.22 -5.70 4.74
CA HIS A 84 6.25 -4.87 5.95
C HIS A 84 4.96 -5.01 6.75
N SER A 85 3.80 -4.97 6.08
CA SER A 85 2.49 -5.18 6.70
C SER A 85 2.37 -6.57 7.33
N THR A 86 2.90 -7.59 6.64
CA THR A 86 2.90 -8.97 7.15
C THR A 86 3.73 -9.11 8.41
N ILE A 87 4.95 -8.56 8.41
CA ILE A 87 5.87 -8.66 9.55
C ILE A 87 5.34 -7.85 10.74
N SER A 88 4.95 -6.60 10.53
CA SER A 88 4.48 -5.73 11.61
C SER A 88 3.24 -6.31 12.29
N SER A 89 2.27 -6.79 11.50
CA SER A 89 1.05 -7.38 12.07
C SER A 89 1.29 -8.73 12.71
N GLY A 90 2.25 -9.53 12.21
CA GLY A 90 2.64 -10.76 12.87
C GLY A 90 3.25 -10.51 14.25
N CYS A 91 4.17 -9.54 14.35
CA CYS A 91 4.76 -9.14 15.63
C CYS A 91 3.72 -8.61 16.62
N ALA A 92 2.83 -7.72 16.15
CA ALA A 92 1.76 -7.17 16.99
C ALA A 92 0.82 -8.25 17.52
N GLU A 93 0.42 -9.20 16.66
CA GLU A 93 -0.49 -10.28 17.05
C GLU A 93 0.17 -11.24 18.05
N VAL A 94 1.45 -11.59 17.87
CA VAL A 94 2.17 -12.40 18.87
C VAL A 94 2.26 -11.69 20.20
N LEU A 95 2.57 -10.39 20.22
CA LEU A 95 2.62 -9.61 21.45
C LEU A 95 1.26 -9.59 22.15
N ARG A 96 0.18 -9.32 21.40
CA ARG A 96 -1.20 -9.34 21.91
C ARG A 96 -1.60 -10.69 22.49
N LEU A 97 -1.23 -11.79 21.82
CA LEU A 97 -1.50 -13.16 22.29
C LEU A 97 -0.68 -13.50 23.54
N PHE A 98 0.56 -13.02 23.62
CA PHE A 98 1.46 -13.25 24.74
C PHE A 98 1.07 -12.49 26.00
N THR A 99 0.73 -11.20 25.87
CA THR A 99 0.31 -10.34 26.99
C THR A 99 -1.13 -10.58 27.40
N GLY A 100 -1.97 -11.07 26.48
CA GLY A 100 -3.42 -11.10 26.64
C GLY A 100 -4.10 -9.72 26.46
N ASP A 101 -3.35 -8.72 26.01
CA ASP A 101 -3.80 -7.32 25.86
C ASP A 101 -3.16 -6.69 24.61
N ASP A 102 -3.88 -5.84 23.90
CA ASP A 102 -3.39 -5.11 22.73
C ASP A 102 -2.70 -3.80 23.09
N TYR A 103 -2.74 -3.37 24.36
CA TYR A 103 -2.16 -2.11 24.80
C TYR A 103 -0.66 -1.98 24.51
N PHE A 104 -0.28 -0.85 23.89
CA PHE A 104 1.11 -0.46 23.70
C PHE A 104 1.41 0.87 24.40
N GLY A 105 0.60 1.91 24.15
CA GLY A 105 0.62 3.17 24.90
C GLY A 105 1.85 4.06 24.68
N GLU A 106 2.60 3.84 23.61
CA GLU A 106 3.83 4.57 23.33
C GLU A 106 3.60 5.80 22.45
N SER A 107 4.52 6.76 22.51
CA SER A 107 4.51 7.91 21.59
C SER A 107 5.92 8.38 21.32
N ILE A 108 6.14 8.94 20.13
CA ILE A 108 7.43 9.50 19.73
C ILE A 108 7.23 10.86 19.08
N GLU A 109 8.09 11.82 19.44
CA GLU A 109 8.19 13.09 18.73
C GLU A 109 9.23 12.96 17.61
N LEU A 110 8.83 13.30 16.40
CA LEU A 110 9.70 13.29 15.22
C LEU A 110 9.60 14.64 14.50
N ILE A 111 10.68 15.02 13.82
CA ILE A 111 10.69 16.19 12.94
C ILE A 111 10.68 15.65 11.50
N PRO A 112 9.63 15.93 10.70
CA PRO A 112 9.58 15.51 9.30
C PRO A 112 10.81 15.99 8.52
N GLY A 113 11.32 15.16 7.63
CA GLY A 113 12.50 15.44 6.82
C GLY A 113 13.85 15.07 7.45
N THR A 114 13.93 14.84 8.77
CA THR A 114 15.22 14.53 9.43
C THR A 114 15.93 13.26 8.94
N LEU A 115 15.19 12.31 8.36
CA LEU A 115 15.74 11.05 7.84
C LEU A 115 15.80 11.01 6.30
N SER A 116 15.14 11.95 5.61
CA SER A 116 14.98 11.93 4.15
C SER A 116 15.60 13.14 3.45
N GLU A 117 15.69 14.28 4.13
CA GLU A 117 16.21 15.54 3.59
C GLU A 117 17.63 15.81 4.07
N ILE A 118 18.48 16.26 3.13
CA ILE A 118 19.89 16.57 3.41
C ILE A 118 20.02 17.94 4.09
N ASP A 119 19.20 18.91 3.69
CA ASP A 119 19.23 20.28 4.19
C ASP A 119 18.11 20.50 5.20
N SER A 120 18.46 21.01 6.38
CA SER A 120 17.51 21.29 7.46
C SER A 120 16.50 22.38 7.13
N VAL A 121 16.71 23.17 6.06
CA VAL A 121 15.73 24.11 5.54
C VAL A 121 14.42 23.44 5.11
N PHE A 122 14.48 22.14 4.75
CA PHE A 122 13.31 21.35 4.36
C PHE A 122 12.66 20.59 5.53
N TYR A 123 13.13 20.79 6.77
CA TYR A 123 12.55 20.13 7.92
C TYR A 123 11.20 20.75 8.28
N GLY A 124 10.26 19.88 8.66
CA GLY A 124 8.95 20.27 9.15
C GLY A 124 8.99 20.76 10.61
N GLN A 125 7.80 21.00 11.17
CA GLN A 125 7.67 21.20 12.61
C GLN A 125 7.61 19.86 13.35
N PRO A 126 8.05 19.80 14.62
CA PRO A 126 7.90 18.59 15.43
C PRO A 126 6.45 18.10 15.43
N VAL A 127 6.27 16.80 15.24
CA VAL A 127 4.99 16.11 15.32
C VAL A 127 5.09 14.93 16.28
N THR A 128 4.05 14.73 17.08
CA THR A 128 3.95 13.55 17.95
C THR A 128 3.15 12.46 17.24
N ILE A 129 3.72 11.28 17.13
CA ILE A 129 3.04 10.07 16.64
C ILE A 129 2.75 9.17 17.84
N SER A 130 1.49 8.75 17.98
CA SER A 130 1.02 7.92 19.10
C SER A 130 0.65 6.52 18.65
N PHE A 131 1.09 5.52 19.42
CA PHE A 131 0.87 4.11 19.20
C PHE A 131 0.06 3.52 20.38
N PRO A 132 -1.27 3.69 20.39
CA PRO A 132 -2.09 3.27 21.53
C PRO A 132 -2.09 1.75 21.73
N THR A 133 -2.04 0.98 20.63
CA THR A 133 -2.03 -0.49 20.66
C THR A 133 -0.98 -1.08 19.74
N PHE A 134 -0.61 -2.35 19.95
CA PHE A 134 0.26 -3.08 19.04
C PHE A 134 -0.36 -3.17 17.65
N THR A 135 -1.68 -3.40 17.58
CA THR A 135 -2.44 -3.41 16.32
C THR A 135 -2.31 -2.08 15.58
N GLU A 136 -2.49 -0.93 16.26
CA GLU A 136 -2.38 0.37 15.62
C GLU A 136 -0.95 0.68 15.17
N ALA A 137 0.06 0.25 15.93
CA ALA A 137 1.46 0.32 15.48
C ALA A 137 1.69 -0.47 14.20
N ALA A 138 1.15 -1.68 14.09
CA ALA A 138 1.24 -2.49 12.88
C ALA A 138 0.49 -1.86 11.69
N ASN A 139 -0.71 -1.33 11.93
CA ASN A 139 -1.53 -0.65 10.93
C ASN A 139 -0.81 0.57 10.35
N MET A 140 -0.22 1.40 11.21
CA MET A 140 0.59 2.55 10.78
C MET A 140 1.85 2.13 10.03
N ALA A 141 2.54 1.07 10.47
CA ALA A 141 3.69 0.54 9.74
C ALA A 141 3.30 0.07 8.33
N GLY A 142 2.15 -0.58 8.17
CA GLY A 142 1.63 -0.98 6.86
C GLY A 142 1.22 0.22 6.00
N MET A 143 0.47 1.17 6.57
CA MET A 143 0.03 2.40 5.90
C MET A 143 1.21 3.27 5.45
N SER A 144 2.33 3.26 6.18
CA SER A 144 3.54 3.98 5.78
C SER A 144 4.06 3.55 4.40
N ARG A 145 3.79 2.31 3.98
CA ARG A 145 4.18 1.82 2.65
C ARG A 145 3.24 2.28 1.54
N VAL A 146 1.98 2.51 1.88
CA VAL A 146 0.98 3.06 0.97
C VAL A 146 1.26 4.53 0.73
N MET A 147 1.48 5.28 1.82
CA MET A 147 1.92 6.68 1.73
C MET A 147 3.29 6.80 1.05
N GLY A 148 4.21 5.88 1.31
CA GLY A 148 5.52 5.83 0.64
C GLY A 148 5.50 5.32 -0.81
N GLY A 149 4.33 5.18 -1.43
CA GLY A 149 4.17 4.85 -2.86
C GLY A 149 4.68 3.47 -3.28
N SER A 150 4.98 2.58 -2.34
CA SER A 150 5.55 1.25 -2.64
C SER A 150 4.52 0.13 -2.68
N HIS A 151 3.33 0.36 -2.09
CA HIS A 151 2.23 -0.58 -2.05
C HIS A 151 0.91 0.16 -2.29
N ILE A 152 -0.06 -0.53 -2.88
CA ILE A 152 -1.46 -0.11 -2.85
C ILE A 152 -2.13 -0.65 -1.58
N GLN A 153 -3.28 -0.08 -1.21
CA GLN A 153 -3.94 -0.47 0.03
C GLN A 153 -4.41 -1.93 0.04
N ALA A 154 -4.68 -2.52 -1.12
CA ALA A 154 -4.99 -3.94 -1.23
C ALA A 154 -3.82 -4.83 -0.75
N ASP A 155 -2.58 -4.48 -1.13
CA ASP A 155 -1.37 -5.20 -0.69
C ASP A 155 -1.18 -5.10 0.83
N ASN A 156 -1.47 -3.91 1.37
CA ASN A 156 -1.38 -3.61 2.80
C ASN A 156 -2.40 -4.44 3.60
N ILE A 157 -3.69 -4.36 3.24
CA ILE A 157 -4.76 -5.07 3.94
C ILE A 157 -4.51 -6.59 3.94
N ALA A 158 -4.16 -7.14 2.78
CA ALA A 158 -3.88 -8.56 2.66
C ALA A 158 -2.63 -8.98 3.46
N GLY A 159 -1.57 -8.15 3.44
CA GLY A 159 -0.36 -8.40 4.22
C GLY A 159 -0.61 -8.37 5.73
N LEU A 160 -1.34 -7.37 6.22
CA LEU A 160 -1.73 -7.29 7.64
C LEU A 160 -2.51 -8.55 8.06
N GLN A 161 -3.46 -9.01 7.23
CA GLN A 161 -4.22 -10.23 7.52
C GLN A 161 -3.32 -11.47 7.55
N LEU A 162 -2.46 -11.64 6.54
CA LEU A 162 -1.51 -12.75 6.50
C LEU A 162 -0.62 -12.79 7.75
N GLY A 163 -0.15 -11.64 8.22
CA GLY A 163 0.66 -11.53 9.44
C GLY A 163 -0.07 -12.08 10.68
N ARG A 164 -1.33 -11.67 10.89
CA ARG A 164 -2.16 -12.17 12.00
C ARG A 164 -2.40 -13.67 11.92
N ASP A 165 -2.67 -14.18 10.72
CA ASP A 165 -2.94 -15.61 10.51
C ASP A 165 -1.69 -16.44 10.84
N VAL A 166 -0.51 -16.03 10.36
CA VAL A 166 0.76 -16.69 10.67
C VAL A 166 1.06 -16.66 12.17
N ALA A 167 0.92 -15.49 12.82
CA ALA A 167 1.11 -15.34 14.25
C ALA A 167 0.19 -16.26 15.07
N THR A 168 -1.10 -16.33 14.69
CA THR A 168 -2.08 -17.21 15.34
C THR A 168 -1.69 -18.68 15.22
N GLN A 169 -1.23 -19.14 14.05
CA GLN A 169 -0.79 -20.52 13.88
C GLN A 169 0.50 -20.82 14.65
N ALA A 170 1.46 -19.89 14.62
CA ALA A 170 2.70 -20.01 15.39
C ALA A 170 2.44 -20.08 16.90
N TRP A 171 1.51 -19.26 17.40
CA TRP A 171 1.12 -19.25 18.82
C TRP A 171 0.43 -20.55 19.25
N LYS A 172 -0.47 -21.09 18.42
CA LYS A 172 -1.08 -22.41 18.65
C LYS A 172 -0.03 -23.52 18.70
N PHE A 173 0.92 -23.51 17.76
CA PHE A 173 2.02 -24.45 17.74
C PHE A 173 2.86 -24.34 19.03
N TYR A 174 3.23 -23.12 19.42
CA TYR A 174 4.00 -22.84 20.63
C TYR A 174 3.33 -23.42 21.89
N ASN A 175 2.04 -23.12 22.11
CA ASN A 175 1.32 -23.61 23.30
C ASN A 175 1.18 -25.14 23.33
N THR A 176 0.91 -25.75 22.17
CA THR A 176 0.81 -27.21 22.04
C THR A 176 2.10 -27.92 22.49
N HIS A 177 3.27 -27.33 22.22
CA HIS A 177 4.56 -27.95 22.49
C HIS A 177 5.14 -27.58 23.87
N LEU A 178 4.61 -26.56 24.53
CA LEU A 178 5.02 -26.18 25.89
C LEU A 178 4.06 -26.64 26.99
N GLY A 179 2.94 -27.27 26.63
CA GLY A 179 1.98 -27.81 27.59
C GLY A 179 1.08 -26.77 28.23
N ASN A 180 0.87 -25.63 27.56
CA ASN A 180 -0.11 -24.60 27.94
C ASN A 180 -1.49 -24.90 27.38
#